data_AF-A0A940MA11-F1
#
_entry.id   AF-A0A940MA11-F1
#
_cell.length_a   1.000
_cell.length_b   1.000
_cell.length_c   1.000
_cell.angle_alpha   90.00
_cell.angle_beta   90.00
_cell.angle_gamma   90.00
#
_symmetry.space_group_name_H-M   'P 1'
#
loop_
_entity.id
_entity.type
_entity.pdbx_description
1 polymer ?
#
loop_
_entity_poly.entity_id
_entity_poly.type
_entity_poly.pdbx_seq_one_letter_code
_entity_poly.pdbx_strand_id
1 'polypeptide(L)'
;MSEGNSNSGGTGDSQQGGDPGTGQQTGQQGGQDPTGTTPSPAAPPTGQQPTGQPQNGDQDTGGQDPTATIARLEAELSAARQEAGKNRTTAKQRAADDARSELTAQLLGILDPSKAGQQATPEQLTQQLTTAQAQARQTAVELAVYRTAPTAGADPDALLDSRAFADSVAQLDPTDTDGIKAAVTAAVQANPRLAAQQAQAQQQALAGPARSGAEFGNGGGAAEVTAAQFAAMNYAQRAQLMQSDPDTYRRLAGA
;
A
#
# COMPACT_ATOMS: atom_id res chain seq x y z
N MET A 1 -35.51 50.60 23.01
CA MET A 1 -35.23 51.93 22.43
C MET A 1 -33.72 52.14 22.45
N SER A 2 -33.21 52.77 21.39
CA SER A 2 -31.80 53.06 21.05
C SER A 2 -31.03 51.99 20.29
N GLU A 3 -31.11 52.19 18.98
CA GLU A 3 -30.28 51.73 17.88
C GLU A 3 -28.82 52.21 18.00
N GLY A 4 -27.92 51.49 17.33
CA GLY A 4 -26.53 51.86 17.13
C GLY A 4 -25.98 51.22 15.86
N ASN A 5 -26.47 51.71 14.72
CA ASN A 5 -26.00 51.40 13.36
C ASN A 5 -24.62 52.05 13.13
N SER A 6 -23.67 51.33 12.53
CA SER A 6 -22.46 51.92 11.95
C SER A 6 -22.08 51.19 10.68
N ASN A 7 -22.40 51.87 9.59
CA ASN A 7 -22.05 51.63 8.20
C ASN A 7 -20.57 52.00 7.95
N SER A 8 -19.85 51.20 7.15
CA SER A 8 -18.61 51.64 6.49
C SER A 8 -18.43 50.82 5.21
N GLY A 9 -18.84 51.42 4.09
CA GLY A 9 -18.60 50.91 2.75
C GLY A 9 -17.13 51.05 2.33
N GLY A 10 -16.71 50.15 1.45
CA GLY A 10 -15.45 50.24 0.70
C GLY A 10 -15.77 50.13 -0.79
N THR A 11 -15.38 51.17 -1.54
CA THR A 11 -15.57 51.36 -2.98
C THR A 11 -14.20 51.32 -3.67
N GLY A 12 -14.16 50.86 -4.93
CA GLY A 12 -13.00 50.91 -5.84
C GLY A 12 -12.25 49.58 -5.89
N ASP A 13 -11.80 49.04 -7.01
CA ASP A 13 -11.21 49.72 -8.15
C ASP A 13 -11.38 48.91 -9.45
N SER A 14 -11.38 49.63 -10.56
CA SER A 14 -11.59 49.16 -11.92
C SER A 14 -10.23 49.01 -12.59
N GLN A 15 -9.88 47.84 -13.11
CA GLN A 15 -8.76 47.71 -14.03
C GLN A 15 -9.19 47.21 -15.40
N GLN A 16 -8.78 48.03 -16.35
CA GLN A 16 -9.05 48.09 -17.77
C GLN A 16 -7.74 47.71 -18.47
N GLY A 17 -7.80 46.93 -19.56
CA GLY A 17 -6.69 46.83 -20.52
C GLY A 17 -6.51 45.44 -21.14
N GLY A 18 -6.62 45.35 -22.46
CA GLY A 18 -6.26 44.15 -23.23
C GLY A 18 -6.76 44.16 -24.68
N ASP A 19 -6.02 44.87 -25.54
CA ASP A 19 -6.11 44.98 -27.00
C ASP A 19 -6.00 43.59 -27.72
N PRO A 20 -6.62 43.34 -28.90
CA PRO A 20 -6.52 42.07 -29.61
C PRO A 20 -5.33 42.06 -30.58
N GLY A 21 -4.30 41.29 -30.23
CA GLY A 21 -3.14 41.02 -31.09
C GLY A 21 -3.47 40.08 -32.25
N THR A 22 -3.44 40.63 -33.46
CA THR A 22 -3.44 39.92 -34.74
C THR A 22 -2.07 39.30 -35.01
N GLY A 23 -2.04 38.03 -35.45
CA GLY A 23 -0.82 37.34 -35.88
C GLY A 23 -1.13 36.26 -36.90
N GLN A 24 -1.00 36.62 -38.19
CA GLN A 24 -0.88 35.69 -39.31
C GLN A 24 0.62 35.46 -39.59
N GLN A 25 1.02 34.21 -39.84
CA GLN A 25 2.03 33.77 -40.83
C GLN A 25 1.96 32.23 -40.92
N THR A 26 1.50 31.63 -42.04
CA THR A 26 2.27 31.03 -43.16
C THR A 26 3.33 29.99 -42.72
N GLY A 27 3.49 28.79 -43.26
CA GLY A 27 2.91 28.01 -44.37
C GLY A 27 3.87 26.84 -44.73
N GLN A 28 3.42 25.90 -45.60
CA GLN A 28 4.18 24.84 -46.33
C GLN A 28 4.42 23.49 -45.61
N GLN A 29 4.42 22.30 -46.23
CA GLN A 29 3.85 21.67 -47.45
C GLN A 29 4.34 20.19 -47.48
N GLY A 30 3.53 19.25 -48.01
CA GLY A 30 3.92 17.91 -48.50
C GLY A 30 3.82 16.76 -47.46
N GLY A 31 3.11 15.65 -47.64
CA GLY A 31 2.45 15.05 -48.81
C GLY A 31 3.01 13.65 -49.09
N GLN A 32 2.37 12.59 -48.55
CA GLN A 32 2.19 11.25 -49.16
C GLN A 32 1.36 10.34 -48.23
N ASP A 33 0.30 9.74 -48.80
CA ASP A 33 -0.68 8.81 -48.23
C ASP A 33 -0.08 7.49 -47.70
N PRO A 34 -0.81 6.75 -46.83
CA PRO A 34 -1.62 5.65 -47.36
C PRO A 34 -3.02 5.49 -46.73
N THR A 35 -4.03 5.48 -47.61
CA THR A 35 -5.16 4.53 -47.72
C THR A 35 -6.00 4.09 -46.50
N GLY A 36 -7.30 4.42 -46.59
CA GLY A 36 -8.46 3.59 -46.17
C GLY A 36 -8.87 3.72 -44.70
N THR A 37 -10.09 4.03 -44.29
CA THR A 37 -11.43 4.01 -44.93
C THR A 37 -12.32 4.92 -44.08
N THR A 38 -12.81 6.01 -44.63
CA THR A 38 -13.81 6.87 -43.99
C THR A 38 -15.21 6.27 -44.24
N PRO A 39 -16.05 6.00 -43.22
CA PRO A 39 -17.43 5.62 -43.49
C PRO A 39 -18.20 6.81 -44.07
N SER A 40 -18.82 6.59 -45.24
CA SER A 40 -19.74 7.52 -45.90
C SER A 40 -20.95 7.81 -45.01
N PRO A 41 -21.50 9.04 -45.00
CA PRO A 41 -22.82 9.29 -44.43
C PRO A 41 -23.85 8.45 -45.17
N ALA A 42 -24.68 7.71 -44.42
CA ALA A 42 -25.77 6.93 -44.96
C ALA A 42 -26.83 7.85 -45.59
N ALA A 43 -27.28 7.48 -46.80
CA ALA A 43 -28.43 8.10 -47.44
C ALA A 43 -29.71 7.90 -46.61
N PRO A 44 -30.67 8.83 -46.62
CA PRO A 44 -31.96 8.62 -45.97
C PRO A 44 -32.72 7.47 -46.66
N PRO A 45 -33.41 6.58 -45.90
CA PRO A 45 -34.17 5.49 -46.49
C PRO A 45 -35.38 6.02 -47.26
N THR A 46 -35.42 5.72 -48.56
CA THR A 46 -36.61 5.82 -49.41
C THR A 46 -37.57 4.66 -49.11
N GLY A 47 -38.79 5.00 -48.69
CA GLY A 47 -40.04 4.32 -49.07
C GLY A 47 -40.36 2.97 -48.44
N GLN A 48 -41.22 2.98 -47.41
CA GLN A 48 -42.34 2.03 -47.32
C GLN A 48 -43.62 2.81 -47.05
N GLN A 49 -44.55 2.69 -47.99
CA GLN A 49 -45.89 3.28 -47.99
C GLN A 49 -46.81 2.46 -47.09
N PRO A 50 -47.44 3.03 -46.06
CA PRO A 50 -48.66 2.46 -45.49
C PRO A 50 -49.84 2.93 -46.36
N THR A 51 -50.44 2.00 -47.09
CA THR A 51 -51.80 2.14 -47.63
C THR A 51 -52.77 2.25 -46.45
N GLY A 52 -53.11 3.49 -46.10
CA GLY A 52 -54.15 3.82 -45.14
C GLY A 52 -54.62 5.22 -45.46
N GLN A 53 -55.74 5.30 -46.16
CA GLN A 53 -56.41 6.54 -46.54
C GLN A 53 -57.10 7.13 -45.30
N PRO A 54 -56.79 8.36 -44.84
CA PRO A 54 -57.79 9.22 -44.26
C PRO A 54 -58.37 10.07 -45.39
N GLN A 55 -59.70 10.09 -45.48
CA GLN A 55 -60.43 11.03 -46.30
C GLN A 55 -60.01 12.45 -45.92
N ASN A 56 -59.35 13.15 -46.86
CA ASN A 56 -59.31 14.60 -46.84
C ASN A 56 -60.74 15.07 -47.10
N GLY A 57 -61.45 15.38 -46.00
CA GLY A 57 -62.50 16.37 -46.06
C GLY A 57 -61.88 17.71 -46.46
N ASP A 58 -62.61 18.45 -47.28
CA ASP A 58 -62.36 19.85 -47.64
C ASP A 58 -61.68 20.66 -46.53
N GLN A 59 -60.58 21.33 -46.88
CA GLN A 59 -60.28 22.66 -46.36
C GLN A 59 -59.42 23.42 -47.37
N ASP A 60 -60.15 24.02 -48.31
CA ASP A 60 -60.09 25.45 -48.60
C ASP A 60 -58.83 26.20 -48.13
N THR A 61 -58.14 26.84 -49.08
CA THR A 61 -57.13 27.89 -48.89
C THR A 61 -57.73 29.19 -48.31
N GLY A 62 -58.61 29.08 -47.32
CA GLY A 62 -59.31 30.18 -46.67
C GLY A 62 -58.90 30.31 -45.20
N GLY A 63 -58.07 31.32 -44.89
CA GLY A 63 -57.92 31.89 -43.55
C GLY A 63 -57.70 30.91 -42.39
N GLN A 64 -56.54 30.26 -42.32
CA GLN A 64 -56.06 29.77 -41.03
C GLN A 64 -55.95 30.96 -40.08
N ASP A 65 -56.71 30.92 -38.98
CA ASP A 65 -56.65 31.94 -37.93
C ASP A 65 -55.16 32.12 -37.53
N PRO A 66 -54.55 33.29 -37.80
CA PRO A 66 -53.16 33.55 -37.47
C PRO A 66 -52.86 33.25 -36.01
N THR A 67 -53.84 33.41 -35.14
CA THR A 67 -53.76 33.12 -33.69
C THR A 67 -53.52 31.64 -33.42
N ALA A 68 -54.23 30.74 -34.11
CA ALA A 68 -54.06 29.29 -33.95
C ALA A 68 -52.69 28.81 -34.46
N THR A 69 -52.20 29.43 -35.54
CA THR A 69 -50.87 29.13 -36.10
C THR A 69 -49.75 29.59 -35.16
N ILE A 70 -49.86 30.80 -34.61
CA ILE A 70 -48.91 31.34 -33.62
C ILE A 70 -48.87 30.44 -32.38
N ALA A 71 -50.02 30.07 -31.84
CA ALA A 71 -50.09 29.21 -30.65
C ALA A 71 -49.41 27.84 -30.88
N ARG A 72 -49.55 27.25 -32.07
CA ARG A 72 -48.87 26.01 -32.44
C ARG A 72 -47.35 26.19 -32.53
N LEU A 73 -46.88 27.25 -33.19
CA LEU A 73 -45.46 27.53 -33.33
C LEU A 73 -44.80 27.84 -31.97
N GLU A 74 -45.50 28.54 -31.08
CA GLU A 74 -45.05 28.79 -29.70
C GLU A 74 -44.93 27.49 -28.90
N ALA A 75 -45.90 26.57 -29.04
CA ALA A 75 -45.83 25.26 -28.41
C ALA A 75 -44.66 24.41 -28.95
N GLU A 76 -44.45 24.39 -30.28
CA GLU A 76 -43.33 23.70 -30.92
C GLU A 76 -41.98 24.31 -30.50
N LEU A 77 -41.87 25.64 -30.42
CA LEU A 77 -40.66 26.32 -29.94
C LEU A 77 -40.37 26.04 -28.47
N SER A 78 -41.42 26.02 -27.63
CA SER A 78 -41.30 25.65 -26.23
C SER A 78 -40.80 24.21 -26.07
N ALA A 79 -41.40 23.27 -26.81
CA ALA A 79 -40.97 21.87 -26.81
C ALA A 79 -39.53 21.71 -27.30
N ALA A 80 -39.15 22.38 -28.39
CA ALA A 80 -37.79 22.35 -28.93
C ALA A 80 -36.76 22.91 -27.93
N ARG A 81 -37.11 23.98 -27.20
CA ARG A 81 -36.25 24.54 -26.15
C ARG A 81 -36.08 23.59 -24.97
N GLN A 82 -37.15 22.92 -24.54
CA GLN A 82 -37.10 21.92 -23.47
C GLN A 82 -36.22 20.73 -23.86
N GLU A 83 -36.41 20.21 -25.07
CA GLU A 83 -35.63 19.09 -25.60
C GLU A 83 -34.14 19.46 -25.76
N ALA A 84 -33.84 20.65 -26.29
CA ALA A 84 -32.47 21.16 -26.37
C ALA A 84 -31.83 21.33 -24.98
N GLY A 85 -32.61 21.78 -23.99
CA GLY A 85 -32.17 21.88 -22.59
C GLY A 85 -31.81 20.52 -22.00
N LYS A 86 -32.68 19.52 -22.18
CA LYS A 86 -32.44 18.14 -21.73
C LYS A 86 -31.21 17.53 -22.39
N ASN A 87 -31.11 17.64 -23.72
CA ASN A 87 -29.97 17.11 -24.47
C ASN A 87 -28.65 17.72 -24.04
N ARG A 88 -28.62 19.04 -23.77
CA ARG A 88 -27.42 19.70 -23.24
C ARG A 88 -27.02 19.16 -21.87
N THR A 89 -27.98 18.98 -20.96
CA THR A 89 -27.69 18.48 -19.61
C THR A 89 -27.24 17.02 -19.64
N THR A 90 -27.90 16.16 -20.41
CA THR A 90 -27.51 14.76 -20.57
C THR A 90 -26.14 14.62 -21.23
N ALA A 91 -25.85 15.40 -22.28
CA ALA A 91 -24.54 15.37 -22.92
C ALA A 91 -23.41 15.81 -21.97
N LYS A 92 -23.65 16.86 -21.16
CA LYS A 92 -22.70 17.30 -20.14
C LYS A 92 -22.49 16.25 -19.05
N GLN A 93 -23.55 15.62 -18.59
CA GLN A 93 -23.47 14.56 -17.58
C GLN A 93 -22.66 13.37 -18.11
N ARG A 94 -22.96 12.91 -19.34
CA ARG A 94 -22.25 11.82 -19.97
C ARG A 94 -20.76 12.13 -20.15
N ALA A 95 -20.41 13.33 -20.63
CA ALA A 95 -19.02 13.73 -20.77
C ALA A 95 -18.29 13.76 -19.41
N ALA A 96 -18.96 14.17 -18.34
CA ALA A 96 -18.38 14.15 -17.00
C ALA A 96 -18.19 12.72 -16.47
N ASP A 97 -19.14 11.83 -16.73
CA ASP A 97 -19.06 10.41 -16.33
C ASP A 97 -17.96 9.68 -17.11
N ASP A 98 -17.86 9.92 -18.42
CA ASP A 98 -16.80 9.38 -19.29
C ASP A 98 -15.43 9.86 -18.80
N ALA A 99 -15.26 11.16 -18.51
CA ALA A 99 -14.00 11.72 -18.00
C ALA A 99 -13.61 11.13 -16.63
N ARG A 100 -14.59 10.91 -15.73
CA ARG A 100 -14.34 10.25 -14.44
C ARG A 100 -13.91 8.80 -14.62
N SER A 101 -14.59 8.07 -15.50
CA SER A 101 -14.25 6.68 -15.79
C SER A 101 -12.86 6.56 -16.43
N GLU A 102 -12.49 7.47 -17.31
CA GLU A 102 -11.17 7.46 -17.93
C GLU A 102 -10.07 7.75 -16.89
N LEU A 103 -10.29 8.75 -16.03
CA LEU A 103 -9.36 9.07 -14.96
C LEU A 103 -9.16 7.91 -13.97
N THR A 104 -10.23 7.25 -13.53
CA THR A 104 -10.09 6.11 -12.61
C THR A 104 -9.41 4.91 -13.26
N ALA A 105 -9.65 4.66 -14.54
CA ALA A 105 -8.95 3.61 -15.29
C ALA A 105 -7.45 3.91 -15.46
N GLN A 106 -7.08 5.16 -15.72
CA GLN A 106 -5.67 5.58 -15.78
C GLN A 106 -4.98 5.42 -14.42
N LEU A 107 -5.61 5.88 -13.34
CA LEU A 107 -5.09 5.76 -11.97
C LEU A 107 -4.92 4.28 -11.56
N LEU A 108 -5.89 3.43 -11.91
CA LEU A 108 -5.80 1.99 -11.71
C LEU A 108 -4.58 1.41 -12.43
N GLY A 109 -4.36 1.77 -13.70
CA GLY A 109 -3.20 1.28 -14.46
C GLY A 109 -1.86 1.75 -13.90
N ILE A 110 -1.80 2.90 -13.24
CA ILE A 110 -0.60 3.40 -12.55
C ILE A 110 -0.35 2.60 -11.27
N LEU A 111 -1.38 2.32 -10.48
CA LEU A 111 -1.28 1.55 -9.23
C LEU A 111 -1.00 0.06 -9.48
N ASP A 112 -1.60 -0.50 -10.52
CA ASP A 112 -1.50 -1.90 -10.89
C ASP A 112 -1.47 -2.03 -12.43
N PRO A 113 -0.27 -2.12 -13.02
CA PRO A 113 -0.11 -2.23 -14.47
C PRO A 113 -0.84 -3.44 -15.09
N SER A 114 -1.10 -4.50 -14.32
CA SER A 114 -1.83 -5.67 -14.81
C SER A 114 -3.32 -5.41 -15.05
N LYS A 115 -3.85 -4.32 -14.48
CA LYS A 115 -5.24 -3.87 -14.61
C LYS A 115 -5.39 -2.60 -15.45
N ALA A 116 -4.37 -2.24 -16.21
CA ALA A 116 -4.43 -1.08 -17.09
C ALA A 116 -5.62 -1.16 -18.06
N GLY A 117 -6.37 -0.05 -18.17
CA GLY A 117 -7.55 0.05 -19.02
C GLY A 117 -8.82 -0.59 -18.46
N GLN A 118 -8.79 -1.18 -17.26
CA GLN A 118 -10.00 -1.64 -16.59
C GLN A 118 -10.69 -0.46 -15.88
N GLN A 119 -12.02 -0.49 -15.81
CA GLN A 119 -12.78 0.48 -15.04
C GLN A 119 -12.66 0.17 -13.55
N ALA A 120 -12.46 1.22 -12.75
CA ALA A 120 -12.55 1.16 -11.30
C ALA A 120 -13.44 2.28 -10.75
N THR A 121 -14.09 2.01 -9.62
CA THR A 121 -14.74 3.05 -8.83
C THR A 121 -13.72 3.76 -7.93
N PRO A 122 -14.01 4.98 -7.44
CA PRO A 122 -13.14 5.69 -6.49
C PRO A 122 -12.84 4.87 -5.21
N GLU A 123 -13.80 4.10 -4.74
CA GLU A 123 -13.66 3.24 -3.56
C GLU A 123 -12.69 2.09 -3.83
N GLN A 124 -12.77 1.48 -5.02
CA GLN A 124 -11.83 0.44 -5.44
C GLN A 124 -10.40 0.97 -5.56
N LEU A 125 -10.24 2.19 -6.12
CA LEU A 125 -8.93 2.83 -6.21
C LEU A 125 -8.35 3.13 -4.83
N THR A 126 -9.19 3.62 -3.90
CA THR A 126 -8.77 3.88 -2.51
C THR A 126 -8.32 2.60 -1.83
N GLN A 127 -9.10 1.52 -1.97
CA GLN A 127 -8.74 0.21 -1.41
C GLN A 127 -7.40 -0.29 -1.96
N GLN A 128 -7.19 -0.15 -3.27
CA GLN A 128 -5.96 -0.60 -3.91
C GLN A 128 -4.75 0.26 -3.51
N LEU A 129 -4.94 1.57 -3.34
CA LEU A 129 -3.92 2.46 -2.80
C LEU A 129 -3.52 2.04 -1.38
N THR A 130 -4.51 1.78 -0.51
CA THR A 130 -4.25 1.31 0.86
C THR A 130 -3.51 -0.03 0.86
N THR A 131 -3.92 -0.97 0.01
CA THR A 131 -3.23 -2.26 -0.14
C THR A 131 -1.78 -2.07 -0.63
N ALA A 132 -1.56 -1.25 -1.64
CA ALA A 132 -0.22 -0.98 -2.17
C ALA A 132 0.68 -0.31 -1.12
N GLN A 133 0.15 0.66 -0.37
CA GLN A 133 0.87 1.32 0.73
C GLN A 133 1.22 0.33 1.86
N ALA A 134 0.30 -0.56 2.22
CA ALA A 134 0.55 -1.59 3.23
C ALA A 134 1.66 -2.57 2.79
N GLN A 135 1.62 -3.03 1.53
CA GLN A 135 2.65 -3.91 0.95
C GLN A 135 4.02 -3.22 0.88
N ALA A 136 4.05 -1.95 0.45
CA ALA A 136 5.27 -1.16 0.40
C ALA A 136 5.88 -0.97 1.80
N ARG A 137 5.04 -0.66 2.79
CA ARG A 137 5.48 -0.53 4.19
C ARG A 137 6.01 -1.86 4.72
N GLN A 138 5.31 -2.96 4.51
CA GLN A 138 5.75 -4.29 4.94
C GLN A 138 7.12 -4.62 4.35
N THR A 139 7.28 -4.45 3.03
CA THR A 139 8.55 -4.70 2.33
C THR A 139 9.68 -3.80 2.87
N ALA A 140 9.38 -2.53 3.15
CA ALA A 140 10.36 -1.59 3.69
C ALA A 140 10.80 -1.99 5.11
N VAL A 141 9.88 -2.43 5.97
CA VAL A 141 10.20 -2.95 7.30
C VAL A 141 11.05 -4.22 7.20
N GLU A 142 10.64 -5.19 6.37
CA GLU A 142 11.42 -6.41 6.15
C GLU A 142 12.86 -6.10 5.71
N LEU A 143 13.02 -5.21 4.73
CA LEU A 143 14.34 -4.79 4.25
C LEU A 143 15.17 -4.08 5.33
N ALA A 144 14.54 -3.23 6.15
CA ALA A 144 15.20 -2.55 7.26
C ALA A 144 15.66 -3.55 8.33
N VAL A 145 14.85 -4.57 8.64
CA VAL A 145 15.20 -5.65 9.56
C VAL A 145 16.38 -6.45 9.00
N TYR A 146 16.35 -6.86 7.74
CA TYR A 146 17.47 -7.57 7.10
C TYR A 146 18.79 -6.78 7.15
N ARG A 147 18.73 -5.45 7.00
CA ARG A 147 19.91 -4.59 7.05
C ARG A 147 20.45 -4.38 8.47
N THR A 148 19.56 -4.30 9.45
CA THR A 148 19.93 -3.94 10.84
C THR A 148 20.25 -5.17 11.69
N ALA A 149 19.55 -6.28 11.50
CA ALA A 149 19.65 -7.49 12.32
C ALA A 149 21.08 -8.05 12.45
N PRO A 150 21.88 -8.18 11.37
CA PRO A 150 23.24 -8.71 11.49
C PRO A 150 24.13 -7.86 12.41
N THR A 151 24.00 -6.53 12.35
CA THR A 151 24.78 -5.61 13.18
C THR A 151 24.35 -5.62 14.66
N ALA A 152 23.14 -6.10 14.93
CA ALA A 152 22.62 -6.32 16.28
C ALA A 152 22.83 -7.77 16.77
N GLY A 153 23.53 -8.61 16.00
CA GLY A 153 23.76 -10.02 16.35
C GLY A 153 22.52 -10.90 16.27
N ALA A 154 21.48 -10.46 15.56
CA ALA A 154 20.22 -11.16 15.39
C ALA A 154 20.15 -11.92 14.06
N ASP A 155 19.33 -12.96 14.03
CA ASP A 155 18.97 -13.69 12.81
C ASP A 155 17.74 -13.01 12.16
N PRO A 156 17.88 -12.41 10.96
CA PRO A 156 16.76 -11.73 10.31
C PRO A 156 15.60 -12.68 9.97
N ASP A 157 15.87 -13.93 9.58
CA ASP A 157 14.82 -14.88 9.21
C ASP A 157 14.00 -15.28 10.44
N ALA A 158 14.67 -15.53 11.56
CA ALA A 158 14.01 -15.85 12.83
C ALA A 158 13.19 -14.67 13.37
N LEU A 159 13.67 -13.43 13.17
CA LEU A 159 12.94 -12.22 13.56
C LEU A 159 11.65 -12.04 12.74
N LEU A 160 11.72 -12.23 11.42
CA LEU A 160 10.56 -12.05 10.54
C LEU A 160 9.49 -13.14 10.73
N ASP A 161 9.85 -14.32 11.24
CA ASP A 161 8.90 -15.36 11.64
C ASP A 161 8.27 -15.10 13.03
N SER A 162 8.81 -14.16 13.81
CA SER A 162 8.34 -13.87 15.17
C SER A 162 7.18 -12.88 15.19
N ARG A 163 5.98 -13.36 15.55
CA ARG A 163 4.80 -12.48 15.78
C ARG A 163 5.05 -11.40 16.82
N ALA A 164 5.73 -11.73 17.92
CA ALA A 164 6.02 -10.78 18.98
C ALA A 164 6.95 -9.64 18.51
N PHE A 165 7.86 -9.93 17.58
CA PHE A 165 8.68 -8.91 16.95
C PHE A 165 7.87 -8.10 15.92
N ALA A 166 7.04 -8.75 15.11
CA ALA A 166 6.15 -8.05 14.19
C ALA A 166 5.27 -7.01 14.90
N ASP A 167 4.71 -7.36 16.07
CA ASP A 167 3.92 -6.45 16.89
C ASP A 167 4.74 -5.26 17.43
N SER A 168 6.02 -5.47 17.80
CA SER A 168 6.87 -4.40 18.33
C SER A 168 7.29 -3.39 17.28
N VAL A 169 7.40 -3.81 16.01
CA VAL A 169 7.75 -2.93 14.88
C VAL A 169 6.54 -2.40 14.12
N ALA A 170 5.32 -2.86 14.46
CA ALA A 170 4.08 -2.54 13.73
C ALA A 170 3.77 -1.04 13.64
N GLN A 171 4.29 -0.22 14.55
CA GLN A 171 4.11 1.24 14.57
C GLN A 171 5.41 2.01 14.27
N LEU A 172 6.52 1.30 14.05
CA LEU A 172 7.78 1.96 13.69
C LEU A 172 7.76 2.42 12.23
N ASP A 173 8.48 3.51 11.99
CA ASP A 173 8.82 3.97 10.66
C ASP A 173 9.94 3.06 10.11
N PRO A 174 9.80 2.46 8.92
CA PRO A 174 10.85 1.63 8.31
C PRO A 174 12.17 2.37 8.05
N THR A 175 12.16 3.71 8.07
CA THR A 175 13.37 4.55 7.93
C THR A 175 14.05 4.88 9.25
N ASP A 176 13.38 4.63 10.39
CA ASP A 176 13.97 4.80 11.73
C ASP A 176 14.87 3.61 12.07
N THR A 177 16.09 3.63 11.52
CA THR A 177 17.06 2.54 11.70
C THR A 177 17.44 2.33 13.16
N ASP A 178 17.46 3.39 13.97
CA ASP A 178 17.81 3.31 15.39
C ASP A 178 16.68 2.68 16.20
N GLY A 179 15.44 3.08 15.95
CA GLY A 179 14.25 2.45 16.54
C GLY A 179 14.15 0.96 16.20
N ILE A 180 14.39 0.60 14.93
CA ILE A 180 14.39 -0.81 14.50
C ILE A 180 15.50 -1.60 15.18
N LYS A 181 16.72 -1.04 15.25
CA LYS A 181 17.85 -1.70 15.94
C LYS A 181 17.56 -1.91 17.43
N ALA A 182 16.92 -0.94 18.09
CA ALA A 182 16.51 -1.07 19.47
C ALA A 182 15.46 -2.18 19.65
N ALA A 183 14.45 -2.24 18.77
CA ALA A 183 13.44 -3.30 18.77
C ALA A 183 14.05 -4.69 18.54
N VAL A 184 15.01 -4.81 17.61
CA VAL A 184 15.74 -6.07 17.36
C VAL A 184 16.51 -6.50 18.60
N THR A 185 17.26 -5.58 19.21
CA THR A 185 18.04 -5.86 20.42
C THR A 185 17.15 -6.33 21.56
N ALA A 186 16.02 -5.65 21.78
CA ALA A 186 15.03 -6.03 22.79
C ALA A 186 14.43 -7.42 22.50
N ALA A 187 14.12 -7.72 21.23
CA ALA A 187 13.58 -9.02 20.83
C ALA A 187 14.56 -10.16 21.09
N VAL A 188 15.85 -9.98 20.77
CA VAL A 188 16.89 -10.98 21.05
C VAL A 188 17.09 -11.16 22.56
N GLN A 189 17.05 -10.08 23.35
CA GLN A 189 17.14 -10.18 24.81
C GLN A 189 15.96 -10.96 25.41
N ALA A 190 14.74 -10.70 24.92
CA ALA A 190 13.54 -11.40 25.37
C ALA A 190 13.51 -12.87 24.91
N ASN A 191 14.03 -13.16 23.72
CA ASN A 191 14.10 -14.49 23.16
C ASN A 191 15.48 -14.73 22.48
N PRO A 192 16.44 -15.32 23.21
CA PRO A 192 17.78 -15.59 22.68
C PRO A 192 17.82 -16.50 21.45
N ARG A 193 16.74 -17.24 21.16
CA ARG A 193 16.64 -18.06 19.92
C ARG A 193 16.58 -17.21 18.65
N LEU A 194 16.33 -15.91 18.78
CA LEU A 194 16.34 -14.96 17.67
C LEU A 194 17.75 -14.42 17.38
N ALA A 195 18.75 -14.73 18.21
CA ALA A 195 20.14 -14.38 17.93
C ALA A 195 20.67 -15.19 16.73
N ALA A 196 21.61 -14.61 15.97
CA ALA A 196 22.31 -15.32 14.91
C ALA A 196 23.03 -16.57 15.47
N GLN A 197 23.14 -17.66 14.69
CA GLN A 197 23.75 -18.92 15.17
C GLN A 197 25.14 -18.72 15.79
N GLN A 198 25.98 -17.84 15.21
CA GLN A 198 27.29 -17.51 15.77
C GLN A 198 27.20 -16.77 17.11
N ALA A 199 26.20 -15.91 17.28
CA ALA A 199 25.93 -15.22 18.54
C ALA A 199 25.35 -16.18 19.59
N GLN A 200 24.51 -17.13 19.18
CA GLN A 200 24.00 -18.21 20.05
C GLN A 200 25.12 -19.11 20.55
N ALA A 201 26.04 -19.52 19.67
CA ALA A 201 27.20 -20.34 20.04
C ALA A 201 28.11 -19.62 21.04
N GLN A 202 28.33 -18.31 20.86
CA GLN A 202 29.06 -17.47 21.81
C GLN A 202 28.33 -17.37 23.14
N GLN A 203 27.01 -17.15 23.14
CA GLN A 203 26.21 -17.06 24.36
C GLN A 203 26.17 -18.39 25.13
N GLN A 204 26.12 -19.53 24.44
CA GLN A 204 26.24 -20.85 25.05
C GLN A 204 27.64 -21.11 25.62
N ALA A 205 28.69 -20.64 24.94
CA ALA A 205 30.06 -20.71 25.46
C ALA A 205 30.23 -19.85 26.73
N LEU A 206 29.58 -18.68 26.80
CA LEU A 206 29.58 -17.82 27.99
C LEU A 206 28.69 -18.36 29.12
N ALA A 207 27.58 -19.02 28.80
CA ALA A 207 26.69 -19.64 29.79
C ALA A 207 27.29 -20.91 30.41
N GLY A 208 28.38 -21.44 29.84
CA GLY A 208 29.00 -22.69 30.23
C GLY A 208 28.11 -23.91 29.90
N PRO A 209 28.64 -25.14 29.96
CA PRO A 209 27.80 -26.32 29.86
C PRO A 209 26.70 -26.25 30.92
N ALA A 210 25.44 -26.38 30.51
CA ALA A 210 24.37 -26.60 31.46
C ALA A 210 24.79 -27.77 32.35
N ARG A 211 24.71 -27.60 33.68
CA ARG A 211 24.91 -28.69 34.64
C ARG A 211 23.76 -29.70 34.48
N SER A 212 23.75 -30.46 33.40
CA SER A 212 22.88 -31.61 33.24
C SER A 212 23.56 -32.79 33.90
N GLY A 213 23.00 -33.25 35.03
CA GLY A 213 23.34 -34.55 35.60
C GLY A 213 23.79 -34.54 37.06
N ALA A 214 23.08 -33.85 37.96
CA ALA A 214 23.28 -34.08 39.40
C ALA A 214 22.36 -35.17 39.99
N GLU A 215 21.49 -35.81 39.17
CA GLU A 215 20.52 -36.81 39.64
C GLU A 215 20.81 -38.26 39.21
N PHE A 216 21.92 -38.53 38.51
CA PHE A 216 22.42 -39.91 38.36
C PHE A 216 23.64 -40.10 39.23
N GLY A 217 23.39 -40.57 40.44
CA GLY A 217 24.43 -41.11 41.30
C GLY A 217 25.19 -42.24 40.60
N ASN A 218 26.47 -42.30 40.95
CA ASN A 218 27.40 -43.41 40.79
C ASN A 218 28.27 -43.41 39.50
N GLY A 219 29.52 -42.95 39.67
CA GLY A 219 30.68 -43.45 38.91
C GLY A 219 31.48 -42.39 38.16
N GLY A 220 32.65 -42.01 38.71
CA GLY A 220 33.77 -41.51 37.89
C GLY A 220 34.05 -40.01 37.95
N GLY A 221 34.38 -39.50 39.14
CA GLY A 221 34.90 -38.15 39.31
C GLY A 221 35.50 -37.98 40.70
N ALA A 222 36.39 -38.90 41.09
CA ALA A 222 37.13 -38.75 42.33
C ALA A 222 37.99 -37.48 42.21
N ALA A 223 37.78 -36.53 43.11
CA ALA A 223 38.77 -35.52 43.39
C ALA A 223 40.08 -36.25 43.74
N GLU A 224 41.07 -36.19 42.85
CA GLU A 224 42.36 -36.83 43.07
C GLU A 224 42.97 -36.32 44.37
N VAL A 225 43.28 -37.25 45.29
CA VAL A 225 43.95 -36.90 46.54
C VAL A 225 45.35 -36.40 46.21
N THR A 226 45.62 -35.13 46.50
CA THR A 226 46.95 -34.54 46.28
C THR A 226 47.97 -35.02 47.34
N ALA A 227 49.27 -34.92 47.07
CA ALA A 227 50.31 -35.30 48.03
C ALA A 227 50.22 -34.53 49.36
N ALA A 228 49.87 -33.24 49.31
CA ALA A 228 49.65 -32.41 50.49
C ALA A 228 48.44 -32.89 51.31
N GLN A 229 47.35 -33.28 50.65
CA GLN A 229 46.19 -33.87 51.31
C GLN A 229 46.51 -35.24 51.91
N PHE A 230 47.25 -36.10 51.21
CA PHE A 230 47.68 -37.39 51.73
C PHE A 230 48.56 -37.23 52.98
N ALA A 231 49.47 -36.24 53.00
CA ALA A 231 50.28 -35.92 54.17
C ALA A 231 49.42 -35.47 55.36
N ALA A 232 48.35 -34.72 55.11
CA ALA A 232 47.41 -34.25 56.13
C ALA A 232 46.41 -35.33 56.60
N MET A 233 46.24 -36.44 55.86
CA MET A 233 45.35 -37.52 56.25
C MET A 233 45.88 -38.30 57.46
N ASN A 234 44.97 -38.61 58.38
CA ASN A 234 45.27 -39.48 59.51
C ASN A 234 45.39 -40.96 59.06
N TYR A 235 45.88 -41.82 59.97
CA TYR A 235 46.12 -43.23 59.66
C TYR A 235 44.87 -43.97 59.15
N ALA A 236 43.69 -43.70 59.73
CA ALA A 236 42.44 -44.35 59.32
C ALA A 236 42.00 -43.93 57.92
N GLN A 237 42.18 -42.65 57.57
CA GLN A 237 41.89 -42.13 56.23
C GLN A 237 42.85 -42.69 55.18
N ARG A 238 44.13 -42.84 55.53
CA ARG A 238 45.13 -43.48 54.67
C ARG A 238 44.85 -44.97 54.45
N ALA A 239 44.36 -45.68 55.49
CA ALA A 239 43.95 -47.08 55.37
C ALA A 239 42.69 -47.24 54.48
N GLN A 240 41.73 -46.32 54.59
CA GLN A 240 40.59 -46.27 53.68
C GLN A 240 41.04 -46.01 52.23
N LEU A 241 41.98 -45.08 52.02
CA LEU A 241 42.53 -44.83 50.68
C LEU A 241 43.25 -46.06 50.12
N MET A 242 44.01 -46.80 50.93
CA MET A 242 44.63 -48.07 50.51
C MET A 242 43.57 -49.10 50.07
N GLN A 243 42.38 -49.10 50.70
CA GLN A 243 41.31 -50.04 50.39
C GLN A 243 40.46 -49.62 49.18
N SER A 244 40.19 -48.32 49.01
CA SER A 244 39.37 -47.80 47.91
C SER A 244 40.17 -47.53 46.64
N ASP A 245 41.44 -47.11 46.76
CA ASP A 245 42.33 -46.78 45.64
C ASP A 245 43.81 -47.07 46.01
N PRO A 246 44.22 -48.36 45.93
CA PRO A 246 45.58 -48.78 46.30
C PRO A 246 46.65 -48.18 45.38
N ASP A 247 46.33 -47.83 44.14
CA ASP A 247 47.30 -47.29 43.18
C ASP A 247 47.63 -45.83 43.47
N THR A 248 46.63 -45.02 43.83
CA THR A 248 46.86 -43.66 44.32
C THR A 248 47.64 -43.68 45.65
N TYR A 249 47.30 -44.60 46.57
CA TYR A 249 48.06 -44.77 47.81
C TYR A 249 49.56 -45.08 47.55
N ARG A 250 49.86 -46.06 46.68
CA ARG A 250 51.26 -46.43 46.37
C ARG A 250 52.03 -45.28 45.73
N ARG A 251 51.40 -44.53 44.83
CA ARG A 251 52.01 -43.38 44.15
C ARG A 251 52.39 -42.28 45.13
N LEU A 252 51.52 -42.00 46.11
CA LEU A 252 51.72 -40.94 47.09
C LEU A 252 52.58 -41.37 48.29
N ALA A 253 52.63 -42.66 48.61
CA ALA A 253 53.48 -43.19 49.68
C ALA A 253 54.93 -43.46 49.23
N GLY A 254 55.18 -43.57 47.93
CA GLY A 254 56.51 -43.77 47.34
C GLY A 254 57.19 -42.49 46.81
N ALA A 255 56.52 -41.33 46.93
CA ALA A 255 57.05 -40.00 46.59
C ALA A 255 57.58 -39.30 47.85
#